data_AF-A0A453M9U0-F1
#
_entry.id   AF-A0A453M9U0-F1
#
_cell.length_a   1.000
_cell.length_b   1.000
_cell.length_c   1.000
_cell.angle_alpha   90.00
_cell.angle_beta   90.00
_cell.angle_gamma   90.00
#
_symmetry.space_group_name_H-M   'P 1'
#
loop_
_entity.id
_entity.type
_entity.pdbx_description
1 polymer ?
#
loop_
_entity_poly.entity_id
_entity_poly.type
_entity_poly.pdbx_seq_one_letter_code
_entity_poly.pdbx_strand_id
1 'polypeptide(L)'
;MSNRVVGINVSPEAEFFNQVPPAFLELGAEHYTKWGRGRPLTGRATGSKFVYYLMLGLGSARDFIYFTAFLAILVLAVPMIAGLGCISLSIYRLLAILSRHHDNSNVFRALILFYALVLLQGGLFILWLFLRLYRSDLANHVSFKYGLEDKRELIDKYMDKTLGTAIKNGVAGTINRNLASFAAEMMKSEYSQDRIDAVLVMHRLTSQEDHRTRTLSQIQSSPLCVSRLLDMVTSKSRTDQRTKICIAQIVAHLASNLRLADISGATESISSMIDPYFTKISTPATNVNIDHQTAIDITIDQQGAIQSASAANGGESNGSCIFVKQLMERVARQRAEIIRNRQQRTLRSSRTTSGAESKPLIIHGLLILAKLAVNPDNCKHIYDYKGLFSKIISPVKNKVYEILRDDGITMEITEKALEVVSMLVSGTDETNEKIRRDICSNGIVAHDICSILEQDHMYDKLKVPATKILTELSLDTSTQATLGLDGVAEFINDLMDIFFDAANESEELKKTAGEALAVLAMDNANCITIMNFSTETNTSVQLLTDMINAVNPRLYQTPIAQLLMQLCANSNPWFLISTHHE
;
A
#
# COMPACT_ATOMS: atom_id res chain seq x y z
N MET A 1 -69.03 -47.40 -50.96
CA MET A 1 -69.80 -46.16 -50.71
C MET A 1 -68.85 -44.98 -50.69
N SER A 2 -69.22 -43.95 -51.45
CA SER A 2 -68.72 -42.58 -51.62
C SER A 2 -67.63 -41.99 -50.69
N ASN A 3 -66.73 -41.25 -51.33
CA ASN A 3 -65.85 -40.14 -50.90
C ASN A 3 -66.12 -39.49 -49.52
N ARG A 4 -65.01 -39.14 -48.83
CA ARG A 4 -64.79 -37.77 -48.31
C ARG A 4 -63.30 -37.51 -48.02
N VAL A 5 -62.70 -36.66 -48.85
CA VAL A 5 -61.46 -35.93 -48.55
C VAL A 5 -61.76 -35.00 -47.37
N VAL A 6 -61.03 -35.12 -46.27
CA VAL A 6 -61.07 -34.17 -45.15
C VAL A 6 -59.83 -33.29 -45.23
N GLY A 7 -60.06 -31.99 -45.38
CA GLY A 7 -59.03 -30.98 -45.58
C GLY A 7 -58.07 -30.83 -44.40
N ILE A 8 -56.83 -30.50 -44.73
CA ILE A 8 -55.82 -30.02 -43.79
C ILE A 8 -56.31 -28.67 -43.28
N ASN A 9 -56.73 -28.64 -42.02
CA ASN A 9 -57.12 -27.41 -41.33
C ASN A 9 -55.83 -26.62 -41.06
N VAL A 10 -55.54 -25.64 -41.91
CA VAL A 10 -54.43 -24.70 -41.70
C VAL A 10 -54.79 -23.85 -40.49
N SER A 11 -53.97 -23.89 -39.44
CA SER A 11 -54.15 -23.08 -38.24
C SER A 11 -54.20 -21.58 -38.61
N PRO A 12 -55.10 -20.77 -38.02
CA PRO A 12 -55.20 -19.32 -38.29
C PRO A 12 -53.89 -18.55 -38.09
N GLU A 13 -53.01 -19.08 -37.24
CA GLU A 13 -51.69 -18.54 -36.95
C GLU A 13 -50.75 -18.65 -38.16
N ALA A 14 -50.84 -19.73 -38.95
CA ALA A 14 -49.99 -19.94 -40.12
C ALA A 14 -50.36 -19.01 -41.30
N GLU A 15 -51.62 -18.58 -41.36
CA GLU A 15 -52.10 -17.63 -42.37
C GLU A 15 -51.71 -16.18 -42.03
N PHE A 16 -51.60 -15.85 -40.72
CA PHE A 16 -51.08 -14.56 -40.25
C PHE A 16 -49.59 -14.37 -40.56
N PHE A 17 -48.76 -15.40 -40.38
CA PHE A 17 -47.32 -15.32 -40.65
C PHE A 17 -46.97 -15.25 -42.15
N ASN A 18 -47.85 -15.71 -43.04
CA ASN A 18 -47.64 -15.60 -44.49
C ASN A 18 -47.91 -14.19 -45.06
N GLN A 19 -48.52 -13.28 -44.29
CA GLN A 19 -48.83 -11.91 -44.71
C GLN A 19 -47.85 -10.86 -44.18
N VAL A 20 -46.86 -11.26 -43.38
CA VAL A 20 -45.87 -10.34 -42.79
C VAL A 20 -44.63 -10.27 -43.68
N PRO A 21 -44.19 -9.07 -44.11
CA PRO A 21 -42.98 -8.91 -44.91
C PRO A 21 -41.74 -9.47 -44.18
N PRO A 22 -40.82 -10.18 -44.86
CA PRO A 22 -39.69 -10.87 -44.23
C PRO A 22 -38.80 -9.96 -43.35
N ALA A 23 -38.72 -8.67 -43.69
CA ALA A 23 -37.95 -7.67 -42.95
C ALA A 23 -38.45 -7.44 -41.50
N PHE A 24 -39.74 -7.69 -41.22
CA PHE A 24 -40.28 -7.54 -39.86
C PHE A 24 -39.97 -8.75 -38.96
N LEU A 25 -39.71 -9.93 -39.55
CA LEU A 25 -39.36 -11.14 -38.80
C LEU A 25 -37.88 -11.15 -38.40
N GLU A 26 -37.00 -10.50 -39.16
CA GLU A 26 -35.57 -10.37 -38.82
C GLU A 26 -35.31 -9.36 -37.68
N LEU A 27 -36.11 -8.30 -37.54
CA LEU A 27 -35.96 -7.31 -36.46
C LEU A 27 -36.52 -7.77 -35.09
N GLY A 28 -37.36 -8.80 -35.07
CA GLY A 28 -38.06 -9.26 -33.86
C GLY A 28 -37.69 -10.66 -33.37
N ALA A 29 -36.78 -11.37 -34.06
CA ALA A 29 -36.53 -12.80 -33.86
C ALA A 29 -36.13 -13.18 -32.42
N GLU A 30 -35.46 -12.31 -31.67
CA GLU A 30 -35.10 -12.59 -30.27
C GLU A 30 -36.28 -12.56 -29.30
N HIS A 31 -37.38 -11.86 -29.60
CA HIS A 31 -38.52 -11.74 -28.69
C HIS A 31 -39.57 -12.85 -28.85
N TYR A 32 -39.70 -13.44 -30.04
CA TYR A 32 -40.74 -14.45 -30.31
C TYR A 32 -40.36 -15.87 -29.90
N THR A 33 -39.07 -16.20 -29.76
CA THR A 33 -38.61 -17.54 -29.37
C THR A 33 -38.95 -17.93 -27.93
N LYS A 34 -39.39 -16.98 -27.09
CA LYS A 34 -39.85 -17.23 -25.72
C LYS A 34 -41.33 -17.59 -25.59
N TRP A 35 -42.12 -17.46 -26.66
CA TRP A 35 -43.57 -17.67 -26.62
C TRP A 35 -44.03 -19.10 -26.94
N GLY A 36 -43.11 -19.99 -27.29
CA GLY A 36 -43.40 -21.38 -27.67
C GLY A 36 -42.95 -22.40 -26.63
N ARG A 37 -43.57 -22.45 -25.44
CA ARG A 37 -43.79 -23.68 -24.64
C ARG A 37 -44.57 -23.38 -23.36
N GLY A 38 -45.72 -24.03 -23.22
CA GLY A 38 -46.79 -23.62 -22.33
C GLY A 38 -46.56 -23.75 -20.82
N ARG A 39 -47.17 -22.81 -20.07
CA ARG A 39 -48.20 -23.02 -19.04
C ARG A 39 -48.64 -21.65 -18.48
N PRO A 40 -49.94 -21.39 -18.24
CA PRO A 40 -50.38 -20.14 -17.64
C PRO A 40 -50.00 -20.15 -16.15
N LEU A 41 -49.05 -19.29 -15.75
CA LEU A 41 -48.63 -19.14 -14.35
C LEU A 41 -49.62 -18.24 -13.59
N THR A 42 -50.72 -18.83 -13.15
CA THR A 42 -51.51 -18.30 -12.02
C THR A 42 -50.69 -18.47 -10.73
N GLY A 43 -49.84 -17.50 -10.40
CA GLY A 43 -49.00 -17.55 -9.21
C GLY A 43 -48.82 -16.18 -8.57
N ARG A 44 -49.42 -16.01 -7.38
CA ARG A 44 -49.36 -14.85 -6.46
C ARG A 44 -48.08 -14.03 -6.61
N ALA A 45 -48.23 -12.73 -6.79
CA ALA A 45 -47.15 -11.76 -6.93
C ALA A 45 -46.35 -11.66 -5.61
N THR A 46 -45.24 -12.38 -5.53
CA THR A 46 -44.17 -12.14 -4.55
C THR A 46 -43.12 -11.20 -5.18
N GLY A 47 -42.56 -10.30 -4.37
CA GLY A 47 -41.79 -9.11 -4.79
C GLY A 47 -40.61 -9.34 -5.76
N SER A 48 -40.12 -10.57 -5.92
CA SER A 48 -39.11 -10.93 -6.92
C SER A 48 -39.60 -10.78 -8.37
N LYS A 49 -40.91 -10.90 -8.63
CA LYS A 49 -41.47 -10.74 -9.98
C LYS A 49 -41.59 -9.28 -10.39
N PHE A 50 -41.68 -8.34 -9.44
CA PHE A 50 -41.84 -6.92 -9.72
C PHE A 50 -40.62 -6.34 -10.45
N VAL A 51 -39.42 -6.68 -9.98
CA VAL A 51 -38.16 -6.27 -10.63
C VAL A 51 -38.06 -6.83 -12.05
N TYR A 52 -38.55 -8.06 -12.27
CA TYR A 52 -38.57 -8.69 -13.59
C TYR A 52 -39.52 -7.99 -14.58
N TYR A 53 -40.73 -7.64 -14.15
CA TYR A 53 -41.68 -6.88 -14.97
C TYR A 53 -41.18 -5.44 -15.25
N LEU A 54 -40.47 -4.85 -14.31
CA LEU A 54 -39.89 -3.51 -14.46
C LEU A 54 -38.68 -3.51 -15.42
N MET A 55 -37.85 -4.55 -15.36
CA MET A 55 -36.77 -4.79 -16.34
C MET A 55 -37.32 -5.05 -17.75
N LEU A 56 -38.46 -5.75 -17.86
CA LEU A 56 -39.13 -6.00 -19.14
C LEU A 56 -39.71 -4.71 -19.76
N GLY A 57 -40.21 -3.79 -18.95
CA GLY A 57 -40.80 -2.52 -19.41
C GLY A 57 -39.78 -1.43 -19.77
N LEU A 58 -38.57 -1.49 -19.22
CA LEU A 58 -37.51 -0.49 -19.43
C LEU A 58 -36.43 -0.93 -20.43
N GLY A 59 -36.50 -2.14 -20.98
CA GLY A 59 -35.66 -2.59 -22.10
C GLY A 59 -34.21 -2.95 -21.76
N SER A 60 -33.60 -2.37 -20.72
CA SER A 60 -32.25 -2.70 -20.27
C SER A 60 -32.01 -2.43 -18.78
N ALA A 61 -31.08 -3.16 -18.17
CA ALA A 61 -30.60 -2.90 -16.80
C ALA A 61 -30.01 -1.48 -16.66
N ARG A 62 -29.49 -0.91 -17.75
CA ARG A 62 -28.96 0.45 -17.80
C ARG A 62 -30.07 1.51 -17.67
N ASP A 63 -31.20 1.29 -18.32
CA ASP A 63 -32.35 2.21 -18.29
C ASP A 63 -33.06 2.17 -16.93
N PHE A 64 -33.06 1.01 -16.28
CA PHE A 64 -33.49 0.90 -14.88
C PHE A 64 -32.59 1.70 -13.93
N ILE A 65 -31.26 1.70 -14.12
CA ILE A 65 -30.32 2.52 -13.33
C ILE A 65 -30.59 4.02 -13.56
N TYR A 66 -30.82 4.45 -14.81
CA TYR A 66 -31.13 5.85 -15.10
C TYR A 66 -32.49 6.27 -14.53
N PHE A 67 -33.51 5.44 -14.65
CA PHE A 67 -34.84 5.71 -14.11
C PHE A 67 -34.82 5.80 -12.58
N THR A 68 -34.13 4.89 -11.90
CA THR A 68 -33.99 4.92 -10.43
C THR A 68 -33.18 6.14 -9.98
N ALA A 69 -32.12 6.52 -10.69
CA ALA A 69 -31.37 7.74 -10.41
C ALA A 69 -32.22 9.00 -10.63
N PHE A 70 -33.01 9.06 -11.71
CA PHE A 70 -33.93 10.16 -11.98
C PHE A 70 -35.00 10.30 -10.90
N LEU A 71 -35.62 9.19 -10.49
CA LEU A 71 -36.61 9.17 -9.42
C LEU A 71 -35.99 9.62 -8.09
N ALA A 72 -34.77 9.20 -7.78
CA ALA A 72 -34.05 9.64 -6.59
C ALA A 72 -33.76 11.16 -6.62
N ILE A 73 -33.38 11.71 -7.78
CA ILE A 73 -33.18 13.16 -7.95
C ILE A 73 -34.50 13.92 -7.78
N LEU A 74 -35.60 13.41 -8.35
CA LEU A 74 -36.93 14.01 -8.21
C LEU A 74 -37.36 14.03 -6.75
N VAL A 75 -37.21 12.92 -6.02
CA VAL A 75 -37.49 12.82 -4.59
C VAL A 75 -36.63 13.79 -3.78
N LEU A 76 -35.37 13.99 -4.15
CA LEU A 76 -34.48 14.96 -3.50
C LEU A 76 -34.87 16.43 -3.80
N ALA A 77 -35.47 16.69 -4.96
CA ALA A 77 -35.87 18.01 -5.42
C ALA A 77 -37.25 18.47 -4.86
N VAL A 78 -38.14 17.54 -4.52
CA VAL A 78 -39.47 17.87 -3.97
C VAL A 78 -39.40 18.72 -2.68
N PRO A 79 -38.59 18.38 -1.66
CA PRO A 79 -38.43 19.20 -0.45
C PRO A 79 -37.85 20.60 -0.76
N MET A 80 -37.00 20.70 -1.77
CA MET A 80 -36.40 21.97 -2.21
C MET A 80 -37.44 22.91 -2.79
N ILE A 81 -38.27 22.38 -3.69
CA ILE A 81 -39.36 23.14 -4.33
C ILE A 81 -40.40 23.54 -3.29
N ALA A 82 -40.77 22.61 -2.39
CA ALA A 82 -41.69 22.89 -1.30
C ALA A 82 -41.16 23.98 -0.35
N GLY A 83 -39.89 23.91 0.06
CA GLY A 83 -39.26 24.92 0.90
C GLY A 83 -39.23 26.31 0.27
N LEU A 84 -38.84 26.40 -1.00
CA LEU A 84 -38.84 27.66 -1.77
C LEU A 84 -40.26 28.22 -1.95
N GLY A 85 -41.24 27.35 -2.19
CA GLY A 85 -42.66 27.72 -2.28
C GLY A 85 -43.17 28.32 -0.97
N CYS A 86 -42.90 27.67 0.17
CA CYS A 86 -43.28 28.15 1.49
C CYS A 86 -42.67 29.53 1.82
N ILE A 87 -41.39 29.74 1.50
CA ILE A 87 -40.71 31.03 1.70
C ILE A 87 -41.37 32.11 0.82
N SER A 88 -41.57 31.81 -0.47
CA SER A 88 -42.14 32.76 -1.44
C SER A 88 -43.57 33.17 -1.07
N LEU A 89 -44.40 32.20 -0.66
CA LEU A 89 -45.77 32.44 -0.18
C LEU A 89 -45.79 33.24 1.12
N SER A 90 -44.86 32.97 2.04
CA SER A 90 -44.75 33.70 3.30
C SER A 90 -44.37 35.17 3.09
N ILE A 91 -43.39 35.45 2.21
CA ILE A 91 -43.00 36.81 1.82
C ILE A 91 -44.17 37.54 1.15
N TYR A 92 -44.81 36.90 0.17
CA TYR A 92 -45.94 37.48 -0.55
C TYR A 92 -47.08 37.86 0.40
N ARG A 93 -47.45 36.94 1.31
CA ARG A 93 -48.52 37.21 2.27
C ARG A 93 -48.12 38.30 3.25
N LEU A 94 -46.90 38.31 3.77
CA LEU A 94 -46.42 39.36 4.68
C LEU A 94 -46.48 40.76 4.02
N LEU A 95 -46.10 40.87 2.74
CA LEU A 95 -46.21 42.11 1.97
C LEU A 95 -47.67 42.52 1.72
N ALA A 96 -48.56 41.56 1.45
CA ALA A 96 -49.98 41.82 1.22
C ALA A 96 -50.74 42.23 2.50
N ILE A 97 -50.25 41.81 3.67
CA ILE A 97 -50.77 42.18 4.99
C ILE A 97 -50.30 43.59 5.37
N LEU A 98 -49.04 43.92 5.11
CA LEU A 98 -48.48 45.23 5.41
C LEU A 98 -49.09 46.36 4.55
N SER A 99 -49.60 46.03 3.34
CA SER A 99 -50.24 46.98 2.42
C SER A 99 -51.73 47.21 2.68
N ARG A 100 -52.36 46.48 3.62
CA ARG A 100 -53.78 46.61 3.97
C ARG A 100 -53.98 47.28 5.32
N HIS A 101 -55.02 48.10 5.43
CA HIS A 101 -55.46 48.68 6.70
C HIS A 101 -56.15 47.59 7.54
N HIS A 102 -55.77 47.45 8.82
CA HIS A 102 -56.25 46.36 9.67
C HIS A 102 -57.06 46.85 10.87
N ASP A 103 -58.30 46.37 11.00
CA ASP A 103 -59.21 46.71 12.11
C ASP A 103 -58.94 45.91 13.39
N ASN A 104 -58.33 44.71 13.29
CA ASN A 104 -58.08 43.81 14.42
C ASN A 104 -56.58 43.63 14.70
N SER A 105 -56.06 44.41 15.64
CA SER A 105 -54.63 44.48 15.97
C SER A 105 -54.02 43.15 16.48
N ASN A 106 -54.81 42.31 17.15
CA ASN A 106 -54.36 41.02 17.67
C ASN A 106 -54.14 39.99 16.55
N VAL A 107 -55.07 39.91 15.59
CA VAL A 107 -54.96 38.99 14.45
C VAL A 107 -53.78 39.39 13.55
N PHE A 108 -53.62 40.69 13.32
CA PHE A 108 -52.49 41.22 12.56
C PHE A 108 -51.12 40.83 13.15
N ARG A 109 -50.94 41.00 14.46
CA ARG A 109 -49.68 40.62 15.14
C ARG A 109 -49.43 39.11 15.10
N ALA A 110 -50.46 38.29 15.30
CA ALA A 110 -50.35 36.84 15.23
C ALA A 110 -49.95 36.36 13.82
N LEU A 111 -50.51 36.99 12.78
CA LEU A 111 -50.24 36.67 11.39
C LEU A 111 -48.79 37.01 10.99
N ILE A 112 -48.28 38.16 11.45
CA ILE A 112 -46.88 38.56 11.27
C ILE A 112 -45.94 37.54 11.94
N LEU A 113 -46.21 37.16 13.19
CA LEU A 113 -45.39 36.21 13.92
C LEU A 113 -45.37 34.83 13.26
N PHE A 114 -46.51 34.37 12.76
CA PHE A 114 -46.61 33.11 12.01
C PHE A 114 -45.74 33.12 10.74
N TYR A 115 -45.88 34.14 9.88
CA TYR A 115 -45.08 34.22 8.65
C TYR A 115 -43.59 34.46 8.92
N ALA A 116 -43.25 35.20 9.98
CA ALA A 116 -41.87 35.35 10.44
C ALA A 116 -41.25 34.02 10.88
N LEU A 117 -41.99 33.17 11.61
CA LEU A 117 -41.52 31.83 11.98
C LEU A 117 -41.35 30.91 10.77
N VAL A 118 -42.29 30.93 9.81
CA VAL A 118 -42.18 30.18 8.56
C VAL A 118 -40.96 30.64 7.75
N LEU A 119 -40.68 31.95 7.72
CA LEU A 119 -39.49 32.50 7.07
C LEU A 119 -38.20 32.09 7.77
N LEU A 120 -38.18 32.12 9.11
CA LEU A 120 -37.04 31.66 9.89
C LEU A 120 -36.77 30.17 9.65
N GLN A 121 -37.80 29.33 9.69
CA GLN A 121 -37.68 27.90 9.42
C GLN A 121 -37.20 27.62 7.99
N GLY A 122 -37.75 28.32 6.99
CA GLY A 122 -37.31 28.21 5.60
C GLY A 122 -35.87 28.68 5.40
N GLY A 123 -35.48 29.79 6.03
CA GLY A 123 -34.12 30.30 6.02
C GLY A 123 -33.12 29.34 6.65
N LEU A 124 -33.45 28.75 7.80
CA LEU A 124 -32.63 27.73 8.46
C LEU A 124 -32.48 26.47 7.59
N PHE A 125 -33.55 26.06 6.88
CA PHE A 125 -33.48 24.94 5.94
C PHE A 125 -32.55 25.21 4.76
N ILE A 126 -32.62 26.41 4.17
CA ILE A 126 -31.70 26.82 3.09
C ILE A 126 -30.26 26.85 3.60
N LEU A 127 -30.02 27.43 4.78
CA LEU A 127 -28.69 27.47 5.39
C LEU A 127 -28.13 26.06 5.63
N TRP A 128 -28.94 25.16 6.19
CA TRP A 128 -28.58 23.76 6.40
C TRP A 128 -28.21 23.06 5.09
N LEU A 129 -28.96 23.30 4.02
CA LEU A 129 -28.65 22.75 2.70
C LEU A 129 -27.33 23.27 2.16
N PHE A 130 -27.08 24.58 2.23
CA PHE A 130 -25.80 25.17 1.79
C PHE A 130 -24.63 24.57 2.58
N LEU A 131 -24.76 24.43 3.90
CA LEU A 131 -23.76 23.79 4.74
C LEU A 131 -23.54 22.32 4.35
N ARG A 132 -24.59 21.58 4.01
CA ARG A 132 -24.50 20.18 3.55
C ARG A 132 -23.77 20.07 2.21
N LEU A 133 -24.07 20.96 1.26
CA LEU A 133 -23.41 21.00 -0.05
C LEU A 133 -21.93 21.37 0.09
N TYR A 134 -21.63 22.42 0.86
CA TYR A 134 -20.26 22.84 1.17
C TYR A 134 -19.47 21.71 1.84
N ARG A 135 -20.07 21.02 2.80
CA ARG A 135 -19.46 19.88 3.47
C ARG A 135 -19.17 18.73 2.51
N SER A 136 -20.09 18.42 1.59
CA SER A 136 -19.85 17.38 0.59
C SER A 136 -18.72 17.76 -0.37
N ASP A 137 -18.61 19.04 -0.74
CA ASP A 137 -17.54 19.52 -1.62
C ASP A 137 -16.18 19.44 -0.90
N LEU A 138 -16.13 19.89 0.34
CA LEU A 138 -14.94 19.79 1.18
C LEU A 138 -14.52 18.33 1.42
N ALA A 139 -15.47 17.43 1.67
CA ALA A 139 -15.21 16.00 1.80
C ALA A 139 -14.60 15.41 0.51
N ASN A 140 -15.11 15.80 -0.66
CA ASN A 140 -14.56 15.39 -1.95
C ASN A 140 -13.14 15.94 -2.14
N HIS A 141 -12.88 17.19 -1.75
CA HIS A 141 -11.56 17.80 -1.86
C HIS A 141 -10.52 17.09 -0.97
N VAL A 142 -10.88 16.78 0.29
CA VAL A 142 -10.04 15.99 1.21
C VAL A 142 -9.83 14.57 0.65
N SER A 143 -10.88 13.94 0.15
CA SER A 143 -10.82 12.61 -0.47
C SER A 143 -9.81 12.55 -1.61
N PHE A 144 -9.88 13.54 -2.48
CA PHE A 144 -8.98 13.67 -3.63
C PHE A 144 -7.54 13.91 -3.19
N LYS A 145 -7.32 14.83 -2.25
CA LYS A 145 -5.98 15.19 -1.77
C LYS A 145 -5.23 14.02 -1.12
N TYR A 146 -5.93 13.16 -0.39
CA TYR A 146 -5.34 12.04 0.36
C TYR A 146 -5.51 10.66 -0.32
N GLY A 147 -6.06 10.61 -1.54
CA GLY A 147 -6.25 9.35 -2.27
C GLY A 147 -7.20 8.37 -1.56
N LEU A 148 -8.25 8.91 -0.94
CA LEU A 148 -9.30 8.18 -0.21
C LEU A 148 -10.64 8.17 -0.98
N GLU A 149 -10.58 8.22 -2.32
CA GLU A 149 -11.75 8.33 -3.22
C GLU A 149 -12.77 7.20 -3.05
N ASP A 150 -12.29 6.00 -2.72
CA ASP A 150 -13.11 4.80 -2.56
C ASP A 150 -13.65 4.63 -1.13
N LYS A 151 -13.27 5.54 -0.21
CA LYS A 151 -13.57 5.47 1.23
C LYS A 151 -14.36 6.70 1.69
N ARG A 152 -15.44 7.03 0.97
CA ARG A 152 -16.28 8.20 1.28
C ARG A 152 -16.87 8.16 2.69
N GLU A 153 -17.30 6.98 3.14
CA GLU A 153 -17.84 6.78 4.50
C GLU A 153 -16.82 7.16 5.60
N LEU A 154 -15.54 6.88 5.38
CA LEU A 154 -14.46 7.21 6.32
C LEU A 154 -14.28 8.74 6.44
N ILE A 155 -14.40 9.45 5.33
CA ILE A 155 -14.29 10.92 5.30
C ILE A 155 -15.53 11.54 5.90
N ASP A 156 -16.72 11.01 5.61
CA ASP A 156 -17.95 11.47 6.23
C ASP A 156 -17.87 11.30 7.77
N LYS A 157 -17.35 10.16 8.24
CA LYS A 157 -17.05 9.91 9.66
C LYS A 157 -16.03 10.87 10.24
N TYR A 158 -14.96 11.19 9.51
CA TYR A 158 -13.99 12.21 9.91
C TYR A 158 -14.67 13.58 10.10
N MET A 159 -15.49 13.98 9.14
CA MET A 159 -16.17 15.26 9.15
C MET A 159 -17.23 15.32 10.27
N ASP A 160 -17.96 14.24 10.52
CA ASP A 160 -18.95 14.16 11.60
C ASP A 160 -18.29 14.24 12.96
N LYS A 161 -17.19 13.49 13.15
CA LYS A 161 -16.46 13.50 14.41
C LYS A 161 -15.80 14.86 14.67
N THR A 162 -15.29 15.50 13.62
CA THR A 162 -14.73 16.86 13.70
C THR A 162 -15.81 17.88 14.07
N LEU A 163 -16.98 17.82 13.43
CA LEU A 163 -18.11 18.69 13.77
C LEU A 163 -18.61 18.45 15.20
N GLY A 164 -18.79 17.19 15.61
CA GLY A 164 -19.20 16.84 16.97
C GLY A 164 -18.21 17.33 18.02
N THR A 165 -16.91 17.25 17.72
CA THR A 165 -15.85 17.80 18.59
C THR A 165 -15.92 19.33 18.65
N ALA A 166 -16.17 20.01 17.53
CA ALA A 166 -16.34 21.46 17.50
C ALA A 166 -17.58 21.94 18.28
N ILE A 167 -18.68 21.18 18.22
CA ILE A 167 -19.88 21.48 19.00
C ILE A 167 -19.62 21.30 20.50
N LYS A 168 -18.90 20.24 20.89
CA LYS A 168 -18.63 19.92 22.30
C LYS A 168 -17.58 20.83 22.94
N ASN A 169 -16.48 21.09 22.23
CA ASN A 169 -15.27 21.73 22.78
C ASN A 169 -15.03 23.13 22.20
N GLY A 170 -15.91 23.61 21.31
CA GLY A 170 -15.73 24.86 20.58
C GLY A 170 -14.80 24.75 19.37
N VAL A 171 -14.91 25.74 18.47
CA VAL A 171 -14.13 25.80 17.22
C VAL A 171 -12.63 25.94 17.48
N ALA A 172 -12.25 26.75 18.48
CA ALA A 172 -10.85 26.95 18.87
C ALA A 172 -10.18 25.63 19.33
N GLY A 173 -10.92 24.77 20.04
CA GLY A 173 -10.43 23.45 20.46
C GLY A 173 -10.30 22.43 19.33
N THR A 174 -10.83 22.74 18.13
CA THR A 174 -10.87 21.81 16.98
C THR A 174 -9.88 22.20 15.88
N ILE A 175 -9.27 23.38 15.96
CA ILE A 175 -8.37 23.90 14.91
C ILE A 175 -7.13 23.02 14.68
N ASN A 176 -6.68 22.32 15.72
CA ASN A 176 -5.52 21.42 15.66
C ASN A 176 -5.88 20.01 15.21
N ARG A 177 -7.15 19.72 14.95
CA ARG A 177 -7.61 18.40 14.53
C ARG A 177 -7.23 18.16 13.07
N ASN A 178 -6.45 17.12 12.83
CA ASN A 178 -6.04 16.68 11.50
C ASN A 178 -6.34 15.19 11.30
N LEU A 179 -6.13 14.71 10.07
CA LEU A 179 -6.44 13.32 9.70
C LEU A 179 -5.59 12.30 10.50
N ALA A 180 -4.36 12.65 10.86
CA ALA A 180 -3.47 11.82 11.69
C ALA A 180 -3.99 11.70 13.15
N SER A 181 -4.41 12.80 13.77
CA SER A 181 -5.04 12.81 15.10
C SER A 181 -6.36 12.05 15.12
N PHE A 182 -7.13 12.13 14.03
CA PHE A 182 -8.34 11.33 13.85
C PHE A 182 -8.02 9.84 13.77
N ALA A 183 -7.02 9.45 12.98
CA ALA A 183 -6.59 8.06 12.90
C ALA A 183 -6.07 7.55 14.27
N ALA A 184 -5.29 8.36 14.99
CA ALA A 184 -4.82 8.01 16.33
C ALA A 184 -5.98 7.81 17.33
N GLU A 185 -7.05 8.59 17.23
CA GLU A 185 -8.27 8.34 18.02
C GLU A 185 -9.03 7.08 17.58
N MET A 186 -9.11 6.81 16.28
CA MET A 186 -9.76 5.60 15.77
C MET A 186 -9.00 4.34 16.19
N MET A 187 -7.66 4.41 16.28
CA MET A 187 -6.85 3.34 16.86
C MET A 187 -7.23 3.03 18.31
N LYS A 188 -7.77 4.00 19.07
CA LYS A 188 -8.24 3.83 20.45
C LYS A 188 -9.61 3.15 20.55
N SER A 189 -10.36 3.04 19.45
CA SER A 189 -11.67 2.39 19.39
C SER A 189 -11.58 0.89 19.75
N GLU A 190 -12.65 0.35 20.34
CA GLU A 190 -12.80 -1.09 20.59
C GLU A 190 -13.23 -1.84 19.32
N TYR A 191 -13.82 -1.14 18.35
CA TYR A 191 -14.26 -1.72 17.09
C TYR A 191 -13.08 -2.03 16.17
N SER A 192 -12.99 -3.28 15.69
CA SER A 192 -11.91 -3.72 14.80
C SER A 192 -11.87 -2.93 13.48
N GLN A 193 -13.04 -2.62 12.91
CA GLN A 193 -13.15 -1.89 11.65
C GLN A 193 -12.57 -0.47 11.76
N ASP A 194 -12.81 0.22 12.87
CA ASP A 194 -12.24 1.55 13.11
C ASP A 194 -10.72 1.52 13.15
N ARG A 195 -10.14 0.47 13.73
CA ARG A 195 -8.69 0.32 13.76
C ARG A 195 -8.11 0.03 12.37
N ILE A 196 -8.78 -0.78 11.56
CA ILE A 196 -8.37 -1.05 10.17
C ILE A 196 -8.43 0.22 9.32
N ASP A 197 -9.52 0.98 9.44
CA ASP A 197 -9.70 2.26 8.77
C ASP A 197 -8.66 3.29 9.21
N ALA A 198 -8.30 3.31 10.49
CA ALA A 198 -7.22 4.13 11.02
C ALA A 198 -5.86 3.78 10.40
N VAL A 199 -5.54 2.49 10.31
CA VAL A 199 -4.31 2.00 9.66
C VAL A 199 -4.26 2.45 8.21
N LEU A 200 -5.36 2.33 7.47
CA LEU A 200 -5.42 2.75 6.07
C LEU A 200 -5.12 4.25 5.92
N VAL A 201 -5.70 5.08 6.79
CA VAL A 201 -5.45 6.52 6.82
C VAL A 201 -4.00 6.84 7.17
N MET A 202 -3.46 6.20 8.21
CA MET A 202 -2.06 6.37 8.60
C MET A 202 -1.12 5.97 7.47
N HIS A 203 -1.36 4.83 6.83
CA HIS A 203 -0.55 4.33 5.73
C HIS A 203 -0.53 5.36 4.59
N ARG A 204 -1.69 5.84 4.13
CA ARG A 204 -1.80 6.88 3.10
C ARG A 204 -1.06 8.16 3.46
N LEU A 205 -1.15 8.61 4.72
CA LEU A 205 -0.44 9.79 5.20
C LEU A 205 1.07 9.59 5.27
N THR A 206 1.53 8.39 5.64
CA THR A 206 2.97 8.06 5.68
C THR A 206 3.57 7.86 4.29
N SER A 207 2.76 7.48 3.30
CA SER A 207 3.21 7.38 1.90
C SER A 207 3.39 8.74 1.21
N GLN A 208 2.82 9.83 1.75
CA GLN A 208 2.99 11.18 1.21
C GLN A 208 4.15 11.89 1.93
N GLU A 209 5.21 12.25 1.19
CA GLU A 209 6.43 12.85 1.77
C GLU A 209 6.13 14.09 2.63
N ASP A 210 5.25 14.98 2.15
CA ASP A 210 4.85 16.22 2.83
C ASP A 210 4.21 16.00 4.22
N HIS A 211 3.63 14.83 4.44
CA HIS A 211 2.84 14.53 5.64
C HIS A 211 3.45 13.41 6.49
N ARG A 212 4.48 12.72 5.98
CA ARG A 212 5.11 11.58 6.62
C ARG A 212 5.70 11.94 7.97
N THR A 213 6.61 12.91 8.03
CA THR A 213 7.34 13.26 9.28
C THR A 213 6.39 13.68 10.40
N ARG A 214 5.43 14.55 10.09
CA ARG A 214 4.41 15.03 11.05
C ARG A 214 3.47 13.91 11.51
N THR A 215 3.09 13.01 10.63
CA THR A 215 2.21 11.88 10.99
C THR A 215 2.96 10.88 11.85
N LEU A 216 4.20 10.54 11.50
CA LEU A 216 5.05 9.65 12.29
C LEU A 216 5.31 10.21 13.69
N SER A 217 5.64 11.50 13.82
CA SER A 217 5.86 12.12 15.13
C SER A 217 4.60 12.09 16.00
N GLN A 218 3.42 12.27 15.40
CA GLN A 218 2.14 12.17 16.12
C GLN A 218 1.84 10.73 16.55
N ILE A 219 2.11 9.74 15.70
CA ILE A 219 1.94 8.32 16.07
C ILE A 219 2.90 7.94 17.21
N GLN A 220 4.17 8.37 17.13
CA GLN A 220 5.18 8.13 18.17
C GLN A 220 4.82 8.77 19.50
N SER A 221 4.23 9.97 19.49
CA SER A 221 3.80 10.65 20.72
C SER A 221 2.72 9.90 21.51
N SER A 222 2.09 8.87 20.91
CA SER A 222 1.06 8.05 21.55
C SER A 222 1.53 6.58 21.64
N PRO A 223 2.19 6.16 22.74
CA PRO A 223 2.66 4.77 22.93
C PRO A 223 1.57 3.71 22.73
N LEU A 224 0.34 4.01 23.18
CA LEU A 224 -0.84 3.15 22.97
C LEU A 224 -1.13 2.89 21.48
N CYS A 225 -0.84 3.86 20.61
CA CYS A 225 -1.06 3.71 19.17
C CYS A 225 -0.06 2.71 18.59
N VAL A 226 1.22 2.83 18.95
CA VAL A 226 2.29 1.93 18.48
C VAL A 226 2.07 0.50 19.01
N SER A 227 1.74 0.35 20.30
CA SER A 227 1.40 -0.95 20.88
C SER A 227 0.22 -1.62 20.16
N ARG A 228 -0.87 -0.89 19.90
CA ARG A 228 -2.02 -1.47 19.17
C ARG A 228 -1.70 -1.81 17.71
N LEU A 229 -0.83 -1.05 17.05
CA LEU A 229 -0.37 -1.39 15.70
C LEU A 229 0.37 -2.74 15.72
N LEU A 230 1.29 -2.93 16.67
CA LEU A 230 2.04 -4.17 16.84
C LEU A 230 1.13 -5.36 17.19
N ASP A 231 0.18 -5.16 18.11
CA ASP A 231 -0.83 -6.17 18.45
C ASP A 231 -1.64 -6.62 17.23
N MET A 232 -2.02 -5.66 16.35
CA MET A 232 -2.78 -5.94 15.13
C MET A 232 -1.97 -6.68 14.06
N VAL A 233 -0.65 -6.58 14.07
CA VAL A 233 0.24 -7.32 13.15
C VAL A 233 0.42 -8.76 13.59
N THR A 234 0.34 -9.01 14.90
CA THR A 234 0.62 -10.32 15.48
C THR A 234 -0.18 -11.43 14.79
N SER A 235 0.42 -12.60 14.59
CA SER A 235 -0.22 -13.76 13.94
C SER A 235 -1.56 -14.17 14.57
N LYS A 236 -1.73 -13.91 15.88
CA LYS A 236 -2.95 -14.11 16.68
C LYS A 236 -4.12 -13.20 16.27
N SER A 237 -3.85 -12.10 15.56
CA SER A 237 -4.89 -11.16 15.15
C SER A 237 -5.65 -11.69 13.93
N ARG A 238 -6.98 -11.52 13.94
CA ARG A 238 -7.88 -11.81 12.80
C ARG A 238 -7.79 -10.74 11.69
N THR A 239 -6.72 -9.96 11.68
CA THR A 239 -6.50 -8.87 10.72
C THR A 239 -6.14 -9.44 9.34
N ASP A 240 -6.71 -8.87 8.28
CA ASP A 240 -6.40 -9.26 6.91
C ASP A 240 -4.92 -9.05 6.56
N GLN A 241 -4.38 -9.90 5.70
CA GLN A 241 -2.96 -9.89 5.32
C GLN A 241 -2.52 -8.56 4.71
N ARG A 242 -3.38 -7.91 3.91
CA ARG A 242 -3.06 -6.59 3.34
C ARG A 242 -2.95 -5.52 4.42
N THR A 243 -3.79 -5.60 5.44
CA THR A 243 -3.74 -4.68 6.58
C THR A 243 -2.48 -4.93 7.41
N LYS A 244 -2.08 -6.19 7.64
CA LYS A 244 -0.82 -6.54 8.32
C LYS A 244 0.39 -5.95 7.59
N ILE A 245 0.44 -6.02 6.26
CA ILE A 245 1.50 -5.41 5.44
C ILE A 245 1.51 -3.88 5.60
N CYS A 246 0.35 -3.22 5.53
CA CYS A 246 0.26 -1.76 5.73
C CYS A 246 0.80 -1.35 7.11
N ILE A 247 0.44 -2.10 8.16
CA ILE A 247 0.95 -1.81 9.50
C ILE A 247 2.47 -2.03 9.56
N ALA A 248 2.97 -3.12 8.99
CA ALA A 248 4.40 -3.40 8.95
C ALA A 248 5.19 -2.29 8.27
N GLN A 249 4.67 -1.71 7.19
CA GLN A 249 5.26 -0.57 6.51
C GLN A 249 5.29 0.68 7.39
N ILE A 250 4.18 0.99 8.08
CA ILE A 250 4.14 2.09 9.06
C ILE A 250 5.18 1.86 10.17
N VAL A 251 5.23 0.66 10.75
CA VAL A 251 6.18 0.32 11.83
C VAL A 251 7.63 0.39 11.33
N ALA A 252 7.92 -0.04 10.09
CA ALA A 252 9.24 0.09 9.49
C ALA A 252 9.68 1.56 9.31
N HIS A 253 8.74 2.50 9.14
CA HIS A 253 9.06 3.93 9.15
C HIS A 253 9.28 4.50 10.56
N LEU A 254 8.70 3.86 11.58
CA LEU A 254 8.83 4.27 12.98
C LEU A 254 10.07 3.67 13.65
N ALA A 255 10.49 2.48 13.23
CA ALA A 255 11.46 1.61 13.87
C ALA A 255 12.76 2.31 14.30
N SER A 256 13.29 3.23 13.49
CA SER A 256 14.55 3.92 13.79
C SER A 256 14.52 4.78 15.06
N ASN A 257 13.33 5.12 15.58
CA ASN A 257 13.17 5.90 16.81
C ASN A 257 12.46 5.11 17.93
N LEU A 258 12.23 3.81 17.74
CA LEU A 258 11.55 2.97 18.72
C LEU A 258 12.57 2.29 19.64
N ARG A 259 12.23 2.22 20.92
CA ARG A 259 12.92 1.42 21.92
C ARG A 259 12.02 0.24 22.28
N LEU A 260 12.52 -0.98 22.10
CA LEU A 260 11.77 -2.20 22.40
C LEU A 260 11.47 -2.33 23.91
N ALA A 261 12.34 -1.78 24.77
CA ALA A 261 12.14 -1.73 26.21
C ALA A 261 10.84 -1.03 26.62
N ASP A 262 10.43 0.00 25.86
CA ASP A 262 9.28 0.85 26.21
C ASP A 262 7.94 0.25 25.76
N ILE A 263 7.96 -0.81 24.95
CA ILE A 263 6.77 -1.37 24.30
C ILE A 263 6.65 -2.86 24.62
N SER A 264 5.83 -3.17 25.62
CA SER A 264 5.49 -4.56 25.97
C SER A 264 4.90 -5.30 24.76
N GLY A 265 5.43 -6.49 24.46
CA GLY A 265 4.93 -7.36 23.38
C GLY A 265 5.41 -6.99 21.96
N ALA A 266 6.22 -5.95 21.79
CA ALA A 266 6.74 -5.56 20.48
C ALA A 266 7.58 -6.65 19.82
N THR A 267 8.53 -7.25 20.56
CA THR A 267 9.39 -8.32 20.04
C THR A 267 8.61 -9.58 19.70
N GLU A 268 7.56 -9.92 20.46
CA GLU A 268 6.64 -11.02 20.14
C GLU A 268 5.89 -10.75 18.83
N SER A 269 5.35 -9.54 18.69
CA SER A 269 4.61 -9.12 17.50
C SER A 269 5.48 -9.23 16.25
N ILE A 270 6.71 -8.72 16.31
CA ILE A 270 7.68 -8.75 15.21
C ILE A 270 8.14 -10.19 14.92
N SER A 271 8.44 -10.99 15.95
CA SER A 271 8.78 -12.41 15.76
C SER A 271 7.66 -13.17 15.04
N SER A 272 6.39 -12.86 15.33
CA SER A 272 5.25 -13.56 14.71
C SER A 272 5.06 -13.23 13.23
N MET A 273 5.62 -12.11 12.74
CA MET A 273 5.63 -11.76 11.32
C MET A 273 6.56 -12.67 10.51
N ILE A 274 7.56 -13.22 11.19
CA ILE A 274 8.67 -13.98 10.62
C ILE A 274 8.34 -15.49 10.63
N ASP A 275 7.54 -15.95 11.59
CA ASP A 275 7.14 -17.35 11.77
C ASP A 275 6.55 -18.08 10.54
N PRO A 276 5.61 -17.50 9.75
CA PRO A 276 4.82 -18.27 8.78
C PRO A 276 5.61 -18.87 7.61
N TYR A 277 6.79 -18.33 7.33
CA TYR A 277 7.63 -18.76 6.21
C TYR A 277 8.62 -19.85 6.66
N PHE A 278 9.21 -19.70 7.85
CA PHE A 278 10.15 -20.67 8.40
C PHE A 278 9.52 -22.00 8.80
N THR A 279 8.23 -22.00 9.17
CA THR A 279 7.48 -23.25 9.38
C THR A 279 7.28 -24.04 8.08
N LYS A 280 7.23 -23.38 6.92
CA LYS A 280 7.13 -24.04 5.61
C LYS A 280 8.47 -24.59 5.11
N ILE A 281 9.57 -23.95 5.50
CA ILE A 281 10.92 -24.43 5.18
C ILE A 281 11.36 -25.58 6.09
N SER A 282 10.91 -25.59 7.35
CA SER A 282 11.27 -26.62 8.34
C SER A 282 10.54 -27.96 8.17
N THR A 283 9.55 -28.06 7.27
CA THR A 283 8.98 -29.36 6.89
C THR A 283 9.96 -30.07 5.95
N PRO A 284 10.41 -31.30 6.27
CA PRO A 284 11.34 -32.03 5.42
C PRO A 284 10.79 -32.11 4.00
N ALA A 285 11.65 -31.79 3.03
CA ALA A 285 11.39 -31.95 1.61
C ALA A 285 11.14 -33.43 1.28
N THR A 286 9.92 -33.90 1.49
CA THR A 286 9.38 -35.07 0.85
C THR A 286 7.96 -34.73 0.42
N ASN A 287 7.82 -34.50 -0.89
CA ASN A 287 6.58 -34.26 -1.64
C ASN A 287 5.97 -32.86 -1.50
N VAL A 288 6.46 -31.90 -2.29
CA VAL A 288 5.58 -30.86 -2.83
C VAL A 288 5.83 -30.79 -4.34
N ASN A 289 4.91 -31.40 -5.08
CA ASN A 289 4.62 -31.06 -6.46
C ASN A 289 4.24 -29.57 -6.47
N ILE A 290 5.03 -28.72 -7.12
CA ILE A 290 4.71 -27.30 -7.29
C ILE A 290 3.65 -27.23 -8.38
N ASP A 291 2.39 -27.42 -8.00
CA ASP A 291 1.26 -27.04 -8.84
C ASP A 291 1.16 -25.51 -8.82
N HIS A 292 1.52 -24.90 -9.94
CA HIS A 292 1.14 -23.53 -10.26
C HIS A 292 -0.39 -23.40 -10.25
N GLN A 293 -0.96 -22.92 -9.16
CA GLN A 293 -2.39 -22.59 -9.12
C GLN A 293 -2.68 -21.30 -8.36
N THR A 294 -2.50 -20.18 -9.05
CA THR A 294 -3.40 -19.02 -8.91
C THR A 294 -3.66 -18.41 -10.29
N ALA A 295 -4.30 -19.18 -11.16
CA ALA A 295 -5.08 -18.62 -12.25
C ALA A 295 -6.43 -18.18 -11.66
N ILE A 296 -6.57 -16.88 -11.41
CA ILE A 296 -7.88 -16.26 -11.23
C ILE A 296 -8.41 -15.99 -12.64
N ASP A 297 -9.45 -16.73 -12.97
CA ASP A 297 -10.28 -16.58 -14.15
C ASP A 297 -10.87 -15.16 -14.19
N ILE A 298 -10.39 -14.32 -15.11
CA ILE A 298 -11.03 -13.07 -15.50
C ILE A 298 -11.23 -13.16 -17.00
N THR A 299 -12.44 -13.54 -17.39
CA THR A 299 -12.96 -13.38 -18.74
C THR A 299 -12.91 -11.89 -19.12
N ILE A 300 -12.00 -11.56 -20.03
CA ILE A 300 -11.93 -10.26 -20.70
C ILE A 300 -12.74 -10.38 -21.99
N ASP A 301 -14.00 -9.97 -21.95
CA ASP A 301 -14.73 -9.63 -23.18
C ASP A 301 -14.38 -8.20 -23.57
N GLN A 302 -13.53 -8.08 -24.60
CA GLN A 302 -13.38 -6.87 -25.39
C GLN A 302 -14.54 -6.78 -26.37
N GLN A 303 -15.40 -5.76 -26.24
CA GLN A 303 -16.07 -5.20 -27.42
C GLN A 303 -16.06 -3.68 -27.35
N GLY A 304 -15.21 -3.09 -28.19
CA GLY A 304 -15.21 -1.67 -28.48
C GLY A 304 -16.41 -1.28 -29.35
N ALA A 305 -16.93 -0.09 -29.11
CA ALA A 305 -17.60 0.72 -30.12
C ALA A 305 -17.56 2.17 -29.66
N ILE A 306 -16.62 2.94 -30.24
CA ILE A 306 -16.65 4.39 -30.25
C ILE A 306 -17.72 4.78 -31.27
N GLN A 307 -18.79 5.45 -30.83
CA GLN A 307 -19.62 6.24 -31.73
C GLN A 307 -19.97 7.58 -31.09
N SER A 308 -19.36 8.61 -31.65
CA SER A 308 -19.71 10.01 -31.53
C SER A 308 -21.08 10.25 -32.16
N ALA A 309 -22.01 10.89 -31.45
CA ALA A 309 -23.23 11.42 -32.08
C ALA A 309 -23.57 12.80 -31.50
N SER A 310 -23.87 13.69 -32.44
CA SER A 310 -23.97 15.14 -32.36
C SER A 310 -25.20 15.65 -31.60
N ALA A 311 -25.03 16.78 -30.93
CA ALA A 311 -26.11 17.58 -30.37
C ALA A 311 -26.98 18.19 -31.47
N ALA A 312 -28.31 18.03 -31.34
CA ALA A 312 -29.29 18.85 -32.02
C ALA A 312 -29.91 19.83 -31.01
N ASN A 313 -29.85 21.11 -31.35
CA ASN A 313 -30.45 22.21 -30.62
C ASN A 313 -31.98 22.22 -30.80
N GLY A 314 -32.68 22.54 -29.73
CA GLY A 314 -34.06 23.05 -29.74
C GLY A 314 -34.24 23.95 -28.52
N GLY A 315 -34.31 25.26 -28.76
CA GLY A 315 -34.61 26.25 -27.73
C GLY A 315 -36.11 26.51 -27.65
N GLU A 316 -36.61 26.84 -26.46
CA GLU A 316 -37.15 28.18 -26.19
C GLU A 316 -37.51 28.42 -24.71
N SER A 317 -37.20 29.65 -24.29
CA SER A 317 -37.72 30.51 -23.21
C SER A 317 -38.02 29.98 -21.80
N ASN A 318 -37.25 30.47 -20.82
CA ASN A 318 -37.77 31.29 -19.70
C ASN A 318 -36.61 31.82 -18.83
N GLY A 319 -36.51 33.14 -18.67
CA GLY A 319 -35.35 33.87 -18.11
C GLY A 319 -34.95 33.57 -16.66
N SER A 320 -35.77 32.84 -15.88
CA SER A 320 -35.39 32.34 -14.55
C SER A 320 -34.69 30.97 -14.60
N CYS A 321 -34.88 30.23 -15.70
CA CYS A 321 -34.28 28.91 -15.90
C CYS A 321 -32.82 29.00 -16.39
N ILE A 322 -32.39 30.13 -16.99
CA ILE A 322 -31.05 30.27 -17.55
C ILE A 322 -29.97 30.24 -16.45
N PHE A 323 -30.19 30.90 -15.31
CA PHE A 323 -29.21 30.93 -14.22
C PHE A 323 -29.06 29.56 -13.53
N VAL A 324 -30.18 28.88 -13.25
CA VAL A 324 -30.18 27.53 -12.67
C VAL A 324 -29.63 26.51 -13.66
N LYS A 325 -29.97 26.62 -14.95
CA LYS A 325 -29.43 25.75 -16.01
C LYS A 325 -27.94 25.98 -16.24
N GLN A 326 -27.45 27.24 -16.20
CA GLN A 326 -26.02 27.56 -16.26
C GLN A 326 -25.26 27.07 -15.02
N LEU A 327 -25.84 27.19 -13.82
CA LEU A 327 -25.24 26.69 -12.58
C LEU A 327 -25.19 25.16 -12.58
N MET A 328 -26.29 24.49 -12.97
CA MET A 328 -26.35 23.04 -13.11
C MET A 328 -25.44 22.53 -14.24
N GLU A 329 -25.30 23.26 -15.35
CA GLU A 329 -24.36 22.94 -16.42
C GLU A 329 -22.90 23.16 -15.99
N ARG A 330 -22.59 24.15 -15.15
CA ARG A 330 -21.26 24.33 -14.56
C ARG A 330 -20.92 23.23 -13.56
N VAL A 331 -21.88 22.86 -12.71
CA VAL A 331 -21.75 21.75 -11.77
C VAL A 331 -21.66 20.40 -12.49
N ALA A 332 -22.44 20.20 -13.56
CA ALA A 332 -22.39 19.00 -14.40
C ALA A 332 -21.09 18.92 -15.21
N ARG A 333 -20.60 20.05 -15.77
CA ARG A 333 -19.29 20.11 -16.43
C ARG A 333 -18.15 19.83 -15.46
N GLN A 334 -18.17 20.41 -14.25
CA GLN A 334 -17.18 20.08 -13.22
C GLN A 334 -17.26 18.61 -12.81
N ARG A 335 -18.45 18.03 -12.63
CA ARG A 335 -18.61 16.59 -12.35
C ARG A 335 -18.09 15.73 -13.50
N ALA A 336 -18.37 16.08 -14.75
CA ALA A 336 -17.89 15.34 -15.92
C ALA A 336 -16.37 15.42 -16.07
N GLU A 337 -15.76 16.58 -15.81
CA GLU A 337 -14.31 16.79 -15.77
C GLU A 337 -13.66 15.97 -14.66
N ILE A 338 -14.26 15.97 -13.46
CA ILE A 338 -13.82 15.15 -12.31
C ILE A 338 -13.93 13.67 -12.65
N ILE A 339 -15.03 13.20 -13.26
CA ILE A 339 -15.24 11.80 -13.65
C ILE A 339 -14.24 11.39 -14.74
N ARG A 340 -13.95 12.26 -15.72
CA ARG A 340 -12.98 11.99 -16.78
C ARG A 340 -11.56 11.89 -16.22
N ASN A 341 -11.18 12.82 -15.35
CA ASN A 341 -9.92 12.78 -14.61
C ASN A 341 -9.83 11.57 -13.67
N ARG A 342 -10.97 11.14 -13.10
CA ARG A 342 -11.10 9.91 -12.31
C ARG A 342 -10.79 8.71 -13.20
N GLN A 343 -11.47 8.52 -14.32
CA GLN A 343 -11.25 7.42 -15.27
C GLN A 343 -9.80 7.36 -15.78
N GLN A 344 -9.20 8.48 -16.17
CA GLN A 344 -7.79 8.52 -16.60
C GLN A 344 -6.81 8.16 -15.48
N ARG A 345 -7.09 8.54 -14.23
CA ARG A 345 -6.26 8.16 -13.07
C ARG A 345 -6.53 6.76 -12.57
N THR A 346 -7.76 6.24 -12.62
CA THR A 346 -8.05 4.84 -12.30
C THR A 346 -7.34 3.92 -13.28
N LEU A 347 -7.32 4.24 -14.58
CA LEU A 347 -6.54 3.51 -15.59
C LEU A 347 -5.02 3.58 -15.33
N ARG A 348 -4.51 4.73 -14.87
CA ARG A 348 -3.09 4.91 -14.51
C ARG A 348 -2.72 4.17 -13.22
N SER A 349 -3.62 4.18 -12.22
CA SER A 349 -3.49 3.46 -10.95
C SER A 349 -3.59 1.94 -11.15
N SER A 350 -4.48 1.48 -12.04
CA SER A 350 -4.64 0.06 -12.40
C SER A 350 -3.37 -0.47 -13.06
N ARG A 351 -2.75 0.33 -13.93
CA ARG A 351 -1.43 0.02 -14.53
C ARG A 351 -0.28 -0.01 -13.53
N THR A 352 -0.37 0.71 -12.41
CA THR A 352 0.65 0.67 -11.34
C THR A 352 0.40 -0.41 -10.28
N THR A 353 -0.80 -0.99 -10.19
CA THR A 353 -1.16 -1.97 -9.15
C THR A 353 -1.38 -3.39 -9.65
N SER A 354 -1.33 -3.67 -10.95
CA SER A 354 -1.55 -5.03 -11.49
C SER A 354 -0.27 -5.85 -11.75
N GLY A 355 0.85 -5.53 -11.09
CA GLY A 355 2.10 -6.28 -11.28
C GLY A 355 3.14 -6.22 -10.16
N ALA A 356 2.90 -5.48 -9.08
CA ALA A 356 3.75 -5.55 -7.88
C ALA A 356 3.13 -6.54 -6.91
N GLU A 357 3.61 -7.78 -6.90
CA GLU A 357 3.33 -8.69 -5.79
C GLU A 357 3.68 -7.98 -4.48
N SER A 358 2.71 -7.78 -3.60
CA SER A 358 2.98 -7.13 -2.31
C SER A 358 3.97 -7.99 -1.55
N LYS A 359 5.17 -7.46 -1.28
CA LYS A 359 6.24 -8.20 -0.59
C LYS A 359 5.70 -8.94 0.64
N PRO A 360 6.11 -10.20 0.88
CA PRO A 360 5.68 -10.97 2.04
C PRO A 360 5.85 -10.23 3.36
N LEU A 361 5.01 -10.59 4.34
CA LEU A 361 5.04 -10.00 5.68
C LEU A 361 6.40 -10.22 6.38
N ILE A 362 7.04 -11.36 6.13
CA ILE A 362 8.37 -11.70 6.68
C ILE A 362 9.45 -10.68 6.29
N ILE A 363 9.47 -10.24 5.03
CA ILE A 363 10.46 -9.25 4.55
C ILE A 363 10.32 -7.95 5.33
N HIS A 364 9.08 -7.51 5.59
CA HIS A 364 8.83 -6.34 6.41
C HIS A 364 9.23 -6.57 7.88
N GLY A 365 9.01 -7.76 8.43
CA GLY A 365 9.45 -8.13 9.77
C GLY A 365 10.98 -8.04 9.93
N LEU A 366 11.74 -8.59 8.98
CA LEU A 366 13.20 -8.51 8.96
C LEU A 366 13.69 -7.06 8.79
N LEU A 367 13.06 -6.29 7.91
CA LEU A 367 13.39 -4.87 7.74
C LEU A 367 13.17 -4.05 9.02
N ILE A 368 12.09 -4.33 9.76
CA ILE A 368 11.83 -3.68 11.07
C ILE A 368 12.95 -4.04 12.06
N LEU A 369 13.34 -5.33 12.13
CA LEU A 369 14.42 -5.76 13.00
C LEU A 369 15.75 -5.10 12.66
N ALA A 370 16.11 -5.01 11.38
CA ALA A 370 17.35 -4.37 10.95
C ALA A 370 17.41 -2.90 11.38
N LYS A 371 16.29 -2.17 11.23
CA LYS A 371 16.19 -0.78 11.68
C LYS A 371 16.21 -0.62 13.21
N LEU A 372 15.65 -1.57 13.94
CA LEU A 372 15.67 -1.57 15.41
C LEU A 372 17.07 -1.88 15.94
N ALA A 373 17.80 -2.80 15.31
CA ALA A 373 19.13 -3.25 15.69
C ALA A 373 20.23 -2.19 15.51
N VAL A 374 19.93 -1.05 14.87
CA VAL A 374 20.83 0.12 14.89
C VAL A 374 21.05 0.64 16.31
N ASN A 375 20.08 0.44 17.22
CA ASN A 375 20.21 0.79 18.63
C ASN A 375 20.72 -0.42 19.44
N PRO A 376 21.87 -0.33 20.13
CA PRO A 376 22.42 -1.44 20.90
C PRO A 376 21.50 -2.00 21.99
N ASP A 377 20.71 -1.14 22.65
CA ASP A 377 19.72 -1.58 23.64
C ASP A 377 18.68 -2.54 23.03
N ASN A 378 18.28 -2.27 21.78
CA ASN A 378 17.33 -3.12 21.06
C ASN A 378 17.96 -4.44 20.64
N CYS A 379 19.26 -4.48 20.33
CA CYS A 379 19.98 -5.71 19.99
C CYS A 379 19.86 -6.75 21.10
N LYS A 380 20.02 -6.31 22.36
CA LYS A 380 19.81 -7.17 23.54
C LYS A 380 18.39 -7.75 23.58
N HIS A 381 17.37 -6.92 23.39
CA HIS A 381 15.98 -7.39 23.35
C HIS A 381 15.69 -8.36 22.20
N ILE A 382 16.32 -8.18 21.04
CA ILE A 382 16.15 -9.05 19.87
C ILE A 382 16.82 -10.41 20.13
N TYR A 383 18.05 -10.39 20.65
CA TYR A 383 18.86 -11.59 20.85
C TYR A 383 18.37 -12.44 22.04
N ASP A 384 18.01 -11.80 23.16
CA ASP A 384 17.50 -12.51 24.35
C ASP A 384 16.09 -13.09 24.15
N TYR A 385 15.34 -12.62 23.14
CA TYR A 385 14.00 -13.12 22.87
C TYR A 385 14.03 -14.55 22.32
N LYS A 386 13.37 -15.47 23.03
CA LYS A 386 13.43 -16.91 22.82
C LYS A 386 13.27 -17.32 21.35
N GLY A 387 14.37 -17.83 20.79
CA GLY A 387 14.41 -18.42 19.45
C GLY A 387 14.34 -17.43 18.29
N LEU A 388 14.28 -16.11 18.53
CA LEU A 388 14.22 -15.12 17.45
C LEU A 388 15.52 -15.06 16.65
N PHE A 389 16.67 -15.00 17.33
CA PHE A 389 17.97 -15.05 16.65
C PHE A 389 18.13 -16.32 15.78
N SER A 390 17.72 -17.48 16.31
CA SER A 390 17.72 -18.73 15.54
C SER A 390 16.81 -18.70 14.31
N LYS A 391 15.69 -17.97 14.34
CA LYS A 391 14.81 -17.78 13.18
C LYS A 391 15.45 -16.85 12.16
N ILE A 392 16.08 -15.77 12.61
CA ILE A 392 16.78 -14.80 11.76
C ILE A 392 17.90 -15.50 10.98
N ILE A 393 18.74 -16.31 11.64
CA ILE A 393 19.88 -16.98 10.98
C ILE A 393 19.49 -18.25 10.17
N SER A 394 18.24 -18.71 10.31
CA SER A 394 17.75 -19.95 9.69
C SER A 394 17.91 -20.02 8.16
N PRO A 395 17.65 -18.95 7.36
CA PRO A 395 17.86 -19.00 5.91
C PRO A 395 19.30 -19.37 5.52
N VAL A 396 20.27 -18.85 6.28
CA VAL A 396 21.70 -19.04 6.03
C VAL A 396 22.12 -20.43 6.48
N LYS A 397 21.81 -20.78 7.74
CA LYS A 397 22.14 -22.08 8.34
C LYS A 397 21.60 -23.29 7.54
N ASN A 398 20.47 -23.12 6.86
CA ASN A 398 19.85 -24.19 6.07
C ASN A 398 20.10 -24.04 4.56
N LYS A 399 20.97 -23.10 4.15
CA LYS A 399 21.29 -22.80 2.74
C LYS A 399 20.04 -22.67 1.86
N VAL A 400 19.00 -22.01 2.36
CA VAL A 400 17.69 -21.92 1.68
C VAL A 400 17.84 -21.19 0.34
N TYR A 401 18.75 -20.22 0.28
CA TYR A 401 19.13 -19.50 -0.94
C TYR A 401 19.82 -20.39 -2.00
N GLU A 402 20.39 -21.53 -1.61
CA GLU A 402 20.95 -22.52 -2.54
C GLU A 402 19.93 -23.57 -2.97
N ILE A 403 18.95 -23.86 -2.11
CA ILE A 403 17.89 -24.84 -2.41
C ILE A 403 16.84 -24.24 -3.35
N LEU A 404 16.54 -22.95 -3.16
CA LEU A 404 15.52 -22.20 -3.91
C LEU A 404 16.17 -21.06 -4.70
N ARG A 405 17.22 -21.36 -5.48
CA ARG A 405 18.04 -20.37 -6.21
C ARG A 405 17.23 -19.47 -7.14
N ASP A 406 16.16 -20.01 -7.73
CA ASP A 406 15.29 -19.30 -8.68
C ASP A 406 14.16 -18.49 -7.99
N ASP A 407 13.97 -18.63 -6.69
CA ASP A 407 12.95 -17.88 -5.94
C ASP A 407 13.50 -16.53 -5.44
N GLY A 408 13.20 -15.46 -6.20
CA GLY A 408 13.57 -14.09 -5.83
C GLY A 408 13.07 -13.66 -4.45
N ILE A 409 11.96 -14.25 -3.95
CA ILE A 409 11.45 -13.98 -2.61
C ILE A 409 12.36 -14.60 -1.55
N THR A 410 12.79 -15.86 -1.71
CA THR A 410 13.74 -16.51 -0.81
C THR A 410 15.07 -15.75 -0.75
N MET A 411 15.56 -15.31 -1.91
CA MET A 411 16.76 -14.49 -2.01
C MET A 411 16.61 -13.19 -1.19
N GLU A 412 15.51 -12.46 -1.37
CA GLU A 412 15.25 -11.24 -0.61
C GLU A 412 15.08 -11.50 0.90
N ILE A 413 14.47 -12.62 1.29
CA ILE A 413 14.35 -13.01 2.71
C ILE A 413 15.74 -13.29 3.31
N THR A 414 16.60 -13.98 2.58
CA THR A 414 17.98 -14.29 3.03
C THR A 414 18.81 -13.02 3.12
N GLU A 415 18.69 -12.12 2.13
CA GLU A 415 19.31 -10.79 2.13
C GLU A 415 18.92 -10.00 3.38
N LYS A 416 17.62 -9.87 3.66
CA LYS A 416 17.14 -9.12 4.83
C LYS A 416 17.47 -9.79 6.15
N ALA A 417 17.57 -11.12 6.18
CA ALA A 417 18.04 -11.84 7.36
C ALA A 417 19.52 -11.54 7.65
N LEU A 418 20.38 -11.60 6.64
CA LEU A 418 21.80 -11.24 6.77
C LEU A 418 21.96 -9.76 7.14
N GLU A 419 21.15 -8.85 6.62
CA GLU A 419 21.16 -7.45 7.05
C GLU A 419 20.88 -7.31 8.56
N VAL A 420 19.88 -8.03 9.10
CA VAL A 420 19.62 -8.03 10.55
C VAL A 420 20.84 -8.53 11.31
N VAL A 421 21.45 -9.63 10.87
CA VAL A 421 22.65 -10.19 11.52
C VAL A 421 23.80 -9.20 11.48
N SER A 422 24.02 -8.52 10.35
CA SER A 422 25.07 -7.49 10.21
C SER A 422 24.89 -6.37 11.24
N MET A 423 23.67 -5.88 11.44
CA MET A 423 23.39 -4.86 12.46
C MET A 423 23.58 -5.40 13.89
N LEU A 424 23.25 -6.67 14.14
CA LEU A 424 23.42 -7.31 15.44
C LEU A 424 24.89 -7.58 15.80
N VAL A 425 25.80 -7.69 14.83
CA VAL A 425 27.23 -7.91 15.10
C VAL A 425 28.08 -6.64 15.13
N SER A 426 27.60 -5.52 14.57
CA SER A 426 28.38 -4.27 14.45
C SER A 426 28.52 -3.45 15.74
N GLY A 427 27.79 -3.76 16.80
CA GLY A 427 27.91 -3.01 18.07
C GLY A 427 29.15 -3.40 18.88
N THR A 428 29.59 -2.52 19.76
CA THR A 428 30.75 -2.75 20.66
C THR A 428 30.34 -3.25 22.06
N ASP A 429 29.05 -3.43 22.31
CA ASP A 429 28.55 -3.83 23.63
C ASP A 429 28.70 -5.34 23.87
N GLU A 430 28.66 -5.76 25.14
CA GLU A 430 28.78 -7.17 25.57
C GLU A 430 27.79 -8.11 24.85
N THR A 431 26.59 -7.60 24.51
CA THR A 431 25.59 -8.38 23.76
C THR A 431 26.09 -8.67 22.34
N ASN A 432 26.65 -7.67 21.65
CA ASN A 432 27.15 -7.83 20.28
C ASN A 432 28.38 -8.75 20.25
N GLU A 433 29.30 -8.59 21.21
CA GLU A 433 30.43 -9.52 21.42
C GLU A 433 29.95 -10.96 21.62
N LYS A 434 28.92 -11.15 22.44
CA LYS A 434 28.32 -12.47 22.65
C LYS A 434 27.71 -13.03 21.37
N ILE A 435 27.02 -12.21 20.58
CA ILE A 435 26.44 -12.62 19.28
C ILE A 435 27.56 -13.06 18.33
N ARG A 436 28.64 -12.29 18.21
CA ARG A 436 29.79 -12.63 17.37
C ARG A 436 30.41 -13.97 17.78
N ARG A 437 30.67 -14.16 19.09
CA ARG A 437 31.18 -15.43 19.63
C ARG A 437 30.25 -16.60 19.34
N ASP A 438 28.94 -16.44 19.47
CA ASP A 438 27.98 -17.51 19.21
C ASP A 438 27.92 -17.90 17.72
N ILE A 439 28.03 -16.93 16.81
CA ILE A 439 28.10 -17.19 15.37
C ILE A 439 29.38 -17.97 15.04
N CYS A 440 30.55 -17.50 15.52
CA CYS A 440 31.82 -18.17 15.25
C CYS A 440 31.94 -19.55 15.91
N SER A 441 31.46 -19.69 17.15
CA SER A 441 31.48 -20.98 17.87
C SER A 441 30.60 -22.02 17.19
N ASN A 442 29.61 -21.59 16.41
CA ASN A 442 28.82 -22.46 15.55
C ASN A 442 29.49 -22.57 14.17
N GLY A 443 30.51 -23.42 14.08
CA GLY A 443 31.33 -23.56 12.88
C GLY A 443 30.55 -23.80 11.58
N ILE A 444 29.35 -24.38 11.64
CA ILE A 444 28.46 -24.52 10.48
C ILE A 444 27.98 -23.16 9.99
N VAL A 445 27.47 -22.30 10.89
CA VAL A 445 26.94 -20.99 10.50
C VAL A 445 28.05 -20.07 10.01
N ALA A 446 29.22 -20.08 10.65
CA ALA A 446 30.37 -19.30 10.18
C ALA A 446 30.80 -19.74 8.78
N HIS A 447 30.96 -21.04 8.55
CA HIS A 447 31.31 -21.58 7.24
C HIS A 447 30.24 -21.31 6.17
N ASP A 448 28.96 -21.43 6.51
CA ASP A 448 27.87 -21.11 5.58
C ASP A 448 27.91 -19.64 5.15
N ILE A 449 28.22 -18.71 6.07
CA ILE A 449 28.40 -17.29 5.74
C ILE A 449 29.61 -17.06 4.83
N CYS A 450 30.75 -17.73 5.08
CA CYS A 450 31.93 -17.66 4.19
C CYS A 450 31.59 -18.15 2.78
N SER A 451 30.90 -19.28 2.67
CA SER A 451 30.54 -19.91 1.39
C SER A 451 29.63 -19.06 0.50
N ILE A 452 29.01 -17.99 1.03
CA ILE A 452 28.24 -17.01 0.25
C ILE A 452 29.16 -16.18 -0.65
N LEU A 453 30.38 -15.88 -0.21
CA LEU A 453 31.33 -15.06 -0.99
C LEU A 453 31.82 -15.79 -2.25
N GLU A 454 31.94 -17.11 -2.18
CA GLU A 454 32.34 -18.01 -3.26
C GLU A 454 31.26 -18.22 -4.34
N GLN A 455 30.01 -17.77 -4.12
CA GLN A 455 28.93 -17.98 -5.08
C GLN A 455 29.04 -17.06 -6.30
N ASP A 456 28.36 -17.40 -7.40
CA ASP A 456 28.32 -16.57 -8.62
C ASP A 456 27.67 -15.19 -8.41
N HIS A 457 27.82 -14.29 -9.39
CA HIS A 457 27.30 -12.90 -9.36
C HIS A 457 25.79 -12.78 -9.06
N MET A 458 25.00 -13.83 -9.28
CA MET A 458 23.58 -13.84 -8.90
C MET A 458 23.36 -13.64 -7.39
N TYR A 459 24.39 -13.88 -6.57
CA TYR A 459 24.35 -13.78 -5.11
C TYR A 459 24.97 -12.49 -4.56
N ASP A 460 25.37 -11.54 -5.41
CA ASP A 460 26.08 -10.32 -4.97
C ASP A 460 25.33 -9.53 -3.89
N LYS A 461 23.99 -9.56 -3.92
CA LYS A 461 23.13 -8.95 -2.87
C LYS A 461 23.30 -9.59 -1.49
N LEU A 462 23.59 -10.90 -1.43
CA LEU A 462 23.88 -11.60 -0.18
C LEU A 462 25.33 -11.38 0.26
N LYS A 463 26.25 -11.25 -0.69
CA LYS A 463 27.67 -11.00 -0.41
C LYS A 463 27.86 -9.69 0.36
N VAL A 464 27.13 -8.63 0.04
CA VAL A 464 27.23 -7.33 0.75
C VAL A 464 27.04 -7.47 2.28
N PRO A 465 25.91 -7.98 2.80
CA PRO A 465 25.76 -8.15 4.24
C PRO A 465 26.64 -9.27 4.80
N ALA A 466 26.99 -10.31 4.04
CA ALA A 466 27.93 -11.36 4.46
C ALA A 466 29.33 -10.78 4.73
N THR A 467 29.87 -9.96 3.81
CA THR A 467 31.13 -9.24 3.98
C THR A 467 31.12 -8.39 5.24
N LYS A 468 30.03 -7.66 5.51
CA LYS A 468 29.90 -6.84 6.73
C LYS A 468 29.98 -7.71 8.00
N ILE A 469 29.27 -8.83 8.02
CA ILE A 469 29.30 -9.76 9.16
C ILE A 469 30.72 -10.30 9.37
N LEU A 470 31.35 -10.85 8.32
CA LEU A 470 32.68 -11.45 8.38
C LEU A 470 33.75 -10.43 8.77
N THR A 471 33.60 -9.17 8.37
CA THR A 471 34.47 -8.08 8.81
C THR A 471 34.40 -7.90 10.32
N GLU A 472 33.21 -7.79 10.90
CA GLU A 472 33.03 -7.64 12.35
C GLU A 472 33.54 -8.87 13.13
N LEU A 473 33.34 -10.08 12.58
CA LEU A 473 33.89 -11.31 13.17
C LEU A 473 35.42 -11.38 13.06
N SER A 474 36.00 -10.82 12.01
CA SER A 474 37.45 -10.82 11.79
C SER A 474 38.16 -9.75 12.61
N LEU A 475 37.46 -8.71 13.08
CA LEU A 475 38.03 -7.65 13.93
C LEU A 475 38.01 -8.01 15.42
N ASP A 476 37.11 -8.90 15.85
CA ASP A 476 36.98 -9.28 17.25
C ASP A 476 38.03 -10.34 17.65
N THR A 477 38.86 -10.01 18.63
CA THR A 477 39.96 -10.87 19.09
C THR A 477 39.47 -12.24 19.59
N SER A 478 38.26 -12.30 20.15
CA SER A 478 37.68 -13.53 20.67
C SER A 478 37.25 -14.50 19.57
N THR A 479 36.77 -13.97 18.45
CA THR A 479 36.35 -14.74 17.27
C THR A 479 37.52 -15.10 16.37
N GLN A 480 38.56 -14.26 16.28
CA GLN A 480 39.81 -14.58 15.56
C GLN A 480 40.45 -15.88 16.08
N ALA A 481 40.42 -16.13 17.39
CA ALA A 481 40.91 -17.38 17.97
C ALA A 481 40.15 -18.63 17.47
N THR A 482 38.90 -18.46 17.02
CA THR A 482 38.03 -19.52 16.54
C THR A 482 38.10 -19.67 15.02
N LEU A 483 38.17 -18.56 14.27
CA LEU A 483 38.36 -18.54 12.81
C LEU A 483 39.77 -19.02 12.42
N GLY A 484 40.76 -18.79 13.28
CA GLY A 484 42.16 -19.03 13.00
C GLY A 484 42.77 -17.96 12.08
N LEU A 485 44.11 -17.87 12.07
CA LEU A 485 44.83 -16.97 11.18
C LEU A 485 44.55 -17.30 9.71
N ASP A 486 44.42 -18.59 9.39
CA ASP A 486 44.16 -19.07 8.03
C ASP A 486 42.78 -18.61 7.52
N GLY A 487 41.74 -18.65 8.35
CA GLY A 487 40.39 -18.23 7.96
C GLY A 487 40.26 -16.73 7.73
N VAL A 488 40.96 -15.90 8.52
CA VAL A 488 41.01 -14.45 8.29
C VAL A 488 41.80 -14.13 7.01
N ALA A 489 42.88 -14.87 6.74
CA ALA A 489 43.66 -14.69 5.53
C ALA A 489 42.87 -15.10 4.27
N GLU A 490 42.13 -16.21 4.32
CA GLU A 490 41.22 -16.63 3.25
C GLU A 490 40.15 -15.57 2.96
N PHE A 491 39.51 -15.04 4.01
CA PHE A 491 38.56 -13.94 3.85
C PHE A 491 39.19 -12.68 3.24
N ILE A 492 40.42 -12.32 3.63
CA ILE A 492 41.15 -11.20 3.01
C ILE A 492 41.36 -11.44 1.52
N ASN A 493 41.72 -12.67 1.12
CA ASN A 493 41.89 -13.01 -0.29
C ASN A 493 40.57 -12.91 -1.06
N ASP A 494 39.45 -13.41 -0.51
CA ASP A 494 38.12 -13.25 -1.12
C ASP A 494 37.76 -11.78 -1.32
N LEU A 495 38.09 -10.90 -0.35
CA LEU A 495 37.85 -9.47 -0.47
C LEU A 495 38.71 -8.83 -1.55
N MET A 496 39.98 -9.24 -1.67
CA MET A 496 40.86 -8.77 -2.73
C MET A 496 40.33 -9.20 -4.10
N ASP A 497 39.91 -10.45 -4.27
CA ASP A 497 39.28 -10.94 -5.50
C ASP A 497 38.02 -10.12 -5.82
N ILE A 498 37.09 -9.95 -4.88
CA ILE A 498 35.85 -9.18 -5.07
C ILE A 498 36.14 -7.71 -5.45
N PHE A 499 37.12 -7.09 -4.80
CA PHE A 499 37.42 -5.68 -4.96
C PHE A 499 38.07 -5.37 -6.30
N PHE A 500 38.98 -6.26 -6.75
CA PHE A 500 39.76 -6.09 -7.98
C PHE A 500 39.20 -6.84 -9.19
N ASP A 501 38.18 -7.68 -9.04
CA ASP A 501 37.54 -8.38 -10.16
C ASP A 501 36.90 -7.39 -11.14
N ALA A 502 37.47 -7.31 -12.35
CA ALA A 502 36.96 -6.46 -13.42
C ALA A 502 35.59 -6.91 -13.96
N ALA A 503 35.23 -8.20 -13.81
CA ALA A 503 33.96 -8.75 -14.27
C ALA A 503 32.79 -8.44 -13.31
N ASN A 504 33.09 -8.15 -12.04
CA ASN A 504 32.07 -7.81 -11.06
C ASN A 504 31.48 -6.41 -11.31
N GLU A 505 30.21 -6.37 -11.71
CA GLU A 505 29.46 -5.14 -11.98
C GLU A 505 28.83 -4.52 -10.71
N SER A 506 28.83 -5.23 -9.58
CA SER A 506 28.19 -4.77 -8.34
C SER A 506 29.03 -3.70 -7.62
N GLU A 507 28.70 -2.43 -7.89
CA GLU A 507 29.43 -1.30 -7.29
C GLU A 507 29.33 -1.28 -5.76
N GLU A 508 28.18 -1.66 -5.21
CA GLU A 508 27.97 -1.71 -3.76
C GLU A 508 28.84 -2.78 -3.10
N LEU A 509 28.98 -3.95 -3.73
CA LEU A 509 29.80 -5.04 -3.23
C LEU A 509 31.29 -4.67 -3.27
N LYS A 510 31.78 -4.14 -4.39
CA LYS A 510 33.15 -3.63 -4.51
C LYS A 510 33.47 -2.58 -3.45
N LYS A 511 32.58 -1.61 -3.29
CA LYS A 511 32.74 -0.58 -2.25
C LYS A 511 32.82 -1.21 -0.86
N THR A 512 31.91 -2.14 -0.54
CA THR A 512 31.87 -2.83 0.76
C THR A 512 33.15 -3.64 1.01
N ALA A 513 33.66 -4.33 -0.01
CA ALA A 513 34.92 -5.08 0.08
C ALA A 513 36.13 -4.17 0.33
N GLY A 514 36.22 -3.04 -0.38
CA GLY A 514 37.26 -2.04 -0.15
C GLY A 514 37.20 -1.43 1.25
N GLU A 515 36.00 -1.13 1.76
CA GLU A 515 35.81 -0.63 3.14
C GLU A 515 36.24 -1.69 4.16
N ALA A 516 35.86 -2.95 3.96
CA ALA A 516 36.27 -4.07 4.82
C ALA A 516 37.80 -4.24 4.85
N LEU A 517 38.46 -4.25 3.69
CA LEU A 517 39.92 -4.32 3.58
C LEU A 517 40.59 -3.18 4.33
N ALA A 518 40.07 -1.95 4.19
CA ALA A 518 40.63 -0.78 4.86
C ALA A 518 40.55 -0.91 6.39
N VAL A 519 39.44 -1.44 6.92
CA VAL A 519 39.30 -1.65 8.37
C VAL A 519 40.18 -2.80 8.85
N LEU A 520 40.27 -3.90 8.11
CA LEU A 520 41.14 -5.04 8.45
C LEU A 520 42.63 -4.68 8.42
N ALA A 521 43.03 -3.76 7.54
CA ALA A 521 44.39 -3.22 7.45
C ALA A 521 44.80 -2.33 8.65
N MET A 522 43.95 -2.17 9.66
CA MET A 522 44.38 -1.62 10.95
C MET A 522 45.30 -2.58 11.73
N ASP A 523 45.24 -3.89 11.43
CA ASP A 523 46.13 -4.89 11.99
C ASP A 523 47.33 -5.15 11.07
N ASN A 524 48.54 -5.15 11.64
CA ASN A 524 49.79 -5.33 10.89
C ASN A 524 49.89 -6.71 10.21
N ALA A 525 49.44 -7.78 10.87
CA ALA A 525 49.45 -9.12 10.27
C ALA A 525 48.55 -9.17 9.03
N ASN A 526 47.39 -8.51 9.10
CA ASN A 526 46.48 -8.42 7.96
C ASN A 526 47.07 -7.56 6.82
N CYS A 527 47.80 -6.48 7.13
CA CYS A 527 48.52 -5.71 6.10
C CYS A 527 49.50 -6.57 5.30
N ILE A 528 50.22 -7.48 5.97
CA ILE A 528 51.16 -8.39 5.30
C ILE A 528 50.40 -9.32 4.35
N THR A 529 49.28 -9.88 4.77
CA THR A 529 48.42 -10.72 3.91
C THR A 529 47.92 -9.95 2.69
N ILE A 530 47.40 -8.73 2.88
CA ILE A 530 46.92 -7.87 1.79
C ILE A 530 48.04 -7.54 0.80
N MET A 531 49.24 -7.23 1.29
CA MET A 531 50.39 -6.89 0.43
C MET A 531 50.93 -8.10 -0.34
N ASN A 532 50.87 -9.30 0.25
CA ASN A 532 51.29 -10.53 -0.39
C ASN A 532 50.28 -11.06 -1.43
N PHE A 533 49.08 -10.49 -1.50
CA PHE A 533 48.10 -10.85 -2.52
C PHE A 533 48.63 -10.52 -3.92
N SER A 534 48.45 -11.46 -4.84
CA SER A 534 48.78 -11.30 -6.26
C SER A 534 47.82 -12.12 -7.11
N THR A 535 47.41 -11.58 -8.25
CA THR A 535 46.79 -12.37 -9.31
C THR A 535 47.88 -12.99 -10.19
N GLU A 536 47.49 -13.81 -11.17
CA GLU A 536 48.45 -14.37 -12.14
C GLU A 536 49.27 -13.30 -12.88
N THR A 537 48.75 -12.07 -12.96
CA THR A 537 49.29 -11.00 -13.80
C THR A 537 49.78 -9.78 -13.03
N ASN A 538 49.22 -9.50 -11.84
CA ASN A 538 49.46 -8.25 -11.12
C ASN A 538 49.67 -8.48 -9.62
N THR A 539 50.60 -7.73 -9.03
CA THR A 539 50.75 -7.66 -7.57
C THR A 539 49.70 -6.74 -6.94
N SER A 540 49.44 -6.88 -5.63
CA SER A 540 48.57 -5.99 -4.86
C SER A 540 48.87 -4.49 -5.09
N VAL A 541 50.14 -4.12 -5.15
CA VAL A 541 50.60 -2.74 -5.39
C VAL A 541 50.25 -2.26 -6.80
N GLN A 542 50.42 -3.11 -7.80
CA GLN A 542 50.05 -2.78 -9.19
C GLN A 542 48.54 -2.61 -9.31
N LEU A 543 47.75 -3.53 -8.74
CA LEU A 543 46.29 -3.46 -8.73
C LEU A 543 45.78 -2.16 -8.06
N LEU A 544 46.35 -1.79 -6.91
CA LEU A 544 46.02 -0.53 -6.23
C LEU A 544 46.38 0.69 -7.08
N THR A 545 47.54 0.68 -7.73
CA THR A 545 48.01 1.78 -8.59
C THR A 545 47.10 1.95 -9.81
N ASP A 546 46.71 0.85 -10.45
CA ASP A 546 45.84 0.86 -11.63
C ASP A 546 44.43 1.39 -11.28
N MET A 547 43.89 1.01 -10.13
CA MET A 547 42.59 1.51 -9.69
C MET A 547 42.59 3.00 -9.35
N ILE A 548 43.69 3.54 -8.78
CA ILE A 548 43.82 5.00 -8.58
C ILE A 548 43.76 5.75 -9.91
N ASN A 549 44.35 5.15 -10.95
CA ASN A 549 44.44 5.74 -12.29
C ASN A 549 43.18 5.49 -13.15
N ALA A 550 42.19 4.76 -12.65
CA ALA A 550 40.97 4.43 -13.39
C ALA A 550 40.03 5.63 -13.61
N VAL A 551 39.34 5.64 -14.76
CA VAL A 551 38.56 6.78 -15.29
C VAL A 551 37.29 7.10 -14.46
N ASN A 552 36.86 6.22 -13.55
CA ASN A 552 35.67 6.41 -12.70
C ASN A 552 36.00 6.45 -11.19
N PRO A 553 36.66 7.54 -10.71
CA PRO A 553 37.24 7.58 -9.37
C PRO A 553 36.23 7.72 -8.22
N ARG A 554 35.01 8.24 -8.44
CA ARG A 554 34.21 8.78 -7.32
C ARG A 554 33.64 7.74 -6.35
N LEU A 555 33.37 6.51 -6.78
CA LEU A 555 32.72 5.49 -5.94
C LEU A 555 33.70 4.70 -5.06
N TYR A 556 34.93 4.45 -5.53
CA TYR A 556 35.92 3.60 -4.85
C TYR A 556 37.14 4.37 -4.31
N GLN A 557 37.31 5.64 -4.66
CA GLN A 557 38.47 6.43 -4.21
C GLN A 557 38.56 6.56 -2.69
N THR A 558 37.42 6.63 -1.98
CA THR A 558 37.46 6.74 -0.51
C THR A 558 37.95 5.43 0.13
N PRO A 559 37.37 4.25 -0.18
CA PRO A 559 37.91 2.98 0.29
C PRO A 559 39.38 2.75 -0.09
N ILE A 560 39.77 3.03 -1.34
CA ILE A 560 41.16 2.89 -1.81
C ILE A 560 42.11 3.78 -1.01
N ALA A 561 41.77 5.06 -0.85
CA ALA A 561 42.60 6.00 -0.11
C ALA A 561 42.73 5.59 1.37
N GLN A 562 41.65 5.11 1.98
CA GLN A 562 41.67 4.59 3.34
C GLN A 562 42.55 3.35 3.45
N LEU A 563 42.40 2.38 2.55
CA LEU A 563 43.23 1.17 2.52
C LEU A 563 44.71 1.53 2.37
N LEU A 564 45.07 2.39 1.41
CA LEU A 564 46.45 2.84 1.22
C LEU A 564 47.00 3.57 2.45
N MET A 565 46.19 4.42 3.08
CA MET A 565 46.59 5.11 4.31
C MET A 565 46.89 4.11 5.42
N GLN A 566 46.06 3.08 5.59
CA GLN A 566 46.26 2.04 6.61
C GLN A 566 47.46 1.16 6.30
N LEU A 567 47.64 0.75 5.05
CA LEU A 567 48.83 0.02 4.61
C LEU A 567 50.10 0.83 4.88
N CYS A 568 50.14 2.13 4.53
CA CYS A 568 51.29 2.98 4.80
C CYS A 568 51.54 3.21 6.30
N ALA A 569 50.49 3.27 7.12
CA ALA A 569 50.62 3.52 8.55
C ALA A 569 51.06 2.27 9.34
N ASN A 570 50.59 1.09 8.94
CA ASN A 570 50.68 -0.13 9.74
C ASN A 570 51.61 -1.19 9.13
N SER A 571 51.99 -1.09 7.85
CA SER A 571 53.00 -1.97 7.27
C SER A 571 54.40 -1.62 7.77
N ASN A 572 55.21 -2.65 8.00
CA ASN A 572 56.58 -2.48 8.48
C ASN A 572 57.44 -1.81 7.38
N PRO A 573 58.25 -0.77 7.67
CA PRO A 573 58.99 -0.01 6.65
C PRO A 573 59.88 -0.88 5.74
N TRP A 574 60.32 -2.03 6.24
CA TRP A 574 61.16 -2.98 5.50
C TRP A 574 60.45 -3.67 4.34
N PHE A 575 59.12 -3.81 4.40
CA PHE A 575 58.32 -4.50 3.36
C PHE A 575 58.05 -3.62 2.13
N LEU A 576 57.89 -2.30 2.34
CA LEU A 576 57.74 -1.32 1.25
C LEU A 576 59.04 -1.10 0.47
N ILE A 577 60.19 -1.42 1.06
CA ILE A 577 61.51 -1.26 0.45
C ILE A 577 61.90 -2.51 -0.37
N SER A 578 61.42 -3.71 0.02
CA SER A 578 61.76 -4.95 -0.69
C SER A 578 61.04 -5.12 -2.03
N THR A 579 59.83 -4.57 -2.21
CA THR A 579 59.09 -4.67 -3.48
C THR A 579 59.62 -3.74 -4.59
N HIS A 580 60.55 -2.84 -4.26
CA HIS A 580 61.23 -1.99 -5.25
C HIS A 580 62.49 -2.62 -5.84
N HIS A 581 62.83 -3.87 -5.47
CA HIS A 581 64.07 -4.52 -5.86
C HIS A 581 63.93 -5.80 -6.72
N GLU A 582 62.74 -6.14 -7.20
CA GLU A 582 62.54 -7.19 -8.21
C GLU A 582 62.01 -6.65 -9.54
#